data_AF-A0ABD0Z5D3-F1
#
_entry.id   AF-A0ABD0Z5D3-F1
#
_cell.length_a   1.000
_cell.length_b   1.000
_cell.length_c   1.000
_cell.angle_alpha   90.00
_cell.angle_beta   90.00
_cell.angle_gamma   90.00
#
_symmetry.space_group_name_H-M   'P 1'
#
loop_
_entity.id
_entity.type
_entity.pdbx_description
1 polymer ?
#
loop_
_entity_poly.entity_id
_entity_poly.type
_entity_poly.pdbx_seq_one_letter_code
_entity_poly.pdbx_strand_id
1 'polypeptide(L)'
;MKTRAVISFVEVLQYGTMEARENAAATLFSLSLPDENKIKIGESGAIPALVNLLENGSVRGKKDAATALFSLCSYQENKGRAVRAGIVKPLVKILTEYSSQWIVNEALALLSVLAGNQEARAEIFKAKAIPALVDCLHKEPRNRENAAAILLFLCKRDTKKLISIGKLGAVVPLMKLSRDGTERAKRKAKSLLELLRQAA
;
A
#
# COMPACT_ATOMS: atom_id res chain seq x y z
N MET A 1 -3.39 -7.63 -25.14
CA MET A 1 -2.17 -6.78 -25.21
C MET A 1 -0.99 -7.56 -25.80
N LYS A 2 -0.22 -6.98 -26.74
CA LYS A 2 0.99 -7.61 -27.31
C LYS A 2 2.16 -7.54 -26.32
N THR A 3 2.77 -8.67 -25.98
CA THR A 3 3.88 -8.76 -24.99
C THR A 3 5.04 -7.82 -25.30
N ARG A 4 5.36 -7.63 -26.59
CA ARG A 4 6.43 -6.72 -27.05
C ARG A 4 6.22 -5.27 -26.62
N ALA A 5 4.97 -4.79 -26.57
CA ALA A 5 4.67 -3.42 -26.15
C ALA A 5 4.92 -3.21 -24.64
N VAL A 6 4.66 -4.23 -23.82
CA VAL A 6 4.94 -4.15 -22.37
C VAL A 6 6.43 -4.08 -22.12
N ILE A 7 7.20 -4.93 -22.79
CA ILE A 7 8.67 -4.97 -22.65
C ILE A 7 9.28 -3.61 -22.98
N SER A 8 8.85 -2.95 -24.06
CA SER A 8 9.35 -1.61 -24.37
C SER A 8 9.04 -0.58 -23.29
N PHE A 9 7.88 -0.65 -22.62
CA PHE A 9 7.61 0.25 -21.49
C PHE A 9 8.47 -0.07 -20.26
N VAL A 10 8.83 -1.34 -20.04
CA VAL A 10 9.76 -1.73 -18.97
C VAL A 10 11.15 -1.18 -19.24
N GLU A 11 11.64 -1.25 -20.47
CA GLU A 11 12.93 -0.66 -20.88
C GLU A 11 12.93 0.86 -20.66
N VAL A 12 11.85 1.55 -21.06
CA VAL A 12 11.70 2.99 -20.83
C VAL A 12 11.66 3.31 -19.33
N LEU A 13 10.96 2.51 -18.50
CA LEU A 13 10.94 2.69 -17.05
C LEU A 13 12.33 2.55 -16.40
N GLN A 14 13.22 1.75 -16.97
CA GLN A 14 14.55 1.48 -16.43
C GLN A 14 15.59 2.50 -16.90
N TYR A 15 15.57 2.85 -18.20
CA TYR A 15 16.67 3.58 -18.84
C TYR A 15 16.25 4.92 -19.47
N GLY A 16 14.94 5.22 -19.50
CA GLY A 16 14.43 6.47 -20.05
C GLY A 16 14.76 7.69 -19.19
N THR A 17 14.56 8.87 -19.78
CA THR A 17 14.55 10.14 -19.03
C THR A 17 13.46 10.11 -17.96
N MET A 18 13.56 10.94 -16.92
CA MET A 18 12.53 10.97 -15.86
C MET A 18 11.12 11.16 -16.42
N GLU A 19 10.95 12.07 -17.38
CA GLU A 19 9.68 12.29 -18.08
C GLU A 19 9.22 11.06 -18.86
N ALA A 20 10.12 10.37 -19.57
CA ALA A 20 9.78 9.14 -20.28
C ALA A 20 9.34 8.02 -19.31
N ARG A 21 10.01 7.90 -18.16
CA ARG A 21 9.66 6.95 -17.09
C ARG A 21 8.28 7.25 -16.51
N GLU A 22 7.97 8.52 -16.25
CA GLU A 22 6.63 8.98 -15.81
C GLU A 22 5.55 8.60 -16.82
N ASN A 23 5.77 8.92 -18.11
CA ASN A 23 4.83 8.59 -19.18
C ASN A 23 4.66 7.07 -19.37
N ALA A 24 5.73 6.29 -19.20
CA ALA A 24 5.67 4.83 -19.23
C ALA A 24 4.86 4.26 -18.05
N ALA A 25 5.03 4.81 -16.84
CA ALA A 25 4.25 4.42 -15.67
C ALA A 25 2.75 4.71 -15.85
N ALA A 26 2.41 5.91 -16.32
CA ALA A 26 1.03 6.28 -16.64
C ALA A 26 0.41 5.37 -17.72
N THR A 27 1.20 5.01 -18.74
CA THR A 27 0.74 4.09 -19.80
C THR A 27 0.50 2.69 -19.26
N LEU A 28 1.41 2.17 -18.43
CA LEU A 28 1.25 0.86 -17.79
C LEU A 28 0.05 0.83 -16.84
N PHE A 29 -0.25 1.93 -16.14
CA PHE A 29 -1.49 2.06 -15.38
C PHE A 29 -2.71 1.88 -16.29
N SER A 30 -2.81 2.65 -17.38
CA SER A 30 -3.93 2.54 -18.32
C SER A 30 -4.07 1.14 -18.91
N LEU A 31 -2.96 0.50 -19.26
CA LEU A 31 -2.95 -0.87 -19.78
C LEU A 31 -3.32 -1.92 -18.73
N SER A 32 -3.11 -1.64 -17.44
CA SER A 32 -3.43 -2.55 -16.34
C SER A 32 -4.91 -2.56 -15.93
N LEU A 33 -5.75 -1.67 -16.47
CA LEU A 33 -7.16 -1.58 -16.08
C LEU A 33 -7.93 -2.90 -16.32
N PRO A 34 -7.76 -3.60 -17.46
CA PRO A 34 -8.31 -4.95 -17.64
C PRO A 34 -7.54 -5.98 -16.81
N ASP A 35 -8.27 -6.83 -16.08
CA ASP A 35 -7.68 -7.86 -15.20
C ASP A 35 -6.73 -8.81 -15.95
N GLU A 36 -7.05 -9.17 -17.19
CA GLU A 36 -6.23 -10.01 -18.07
C GLU A 36 -4.84 -9.42 -18.36
N ASN A 37 -4.70 -8.09 -18.34
CA ASN A 37 -3.43 -7.43 -18.60
C ASN A 37 -2.57 -7.35 -17.33
N LYS A 38 -3.18 -7.32 -16.13
CA LYS A 38 -2.44 -7.25 -14.85
C LYS A 38 -1.47 -8.42 -14.72
N ILE A 39 -1.86 -9.61 -15.15
CA ILE A 39 -1.03 -10.82 -15.13
C ILE A 39 0.21 -10.62 -16.02
N LYS A 40 -0.02 -10.29 -17.29
CA LYS A 40 1.01 -10.10 -18.31
C LYS A 40 1.99 -8.98 -17.94
N ILE A 41 1.49 -7.86 -17.42
CA ILE A 41 2.33 -6.76 -16.95
C ILE A 41 3.13 -7.18 -15.73
N GLY A 42 2.52 -7.88 -14.77
CA GLY A 42 3.22 -8.38 -13.58
C GLY A 42 4.38 -9.32 -13.88
N GLU A 43 4.26 -10.12 -14.95
CA GLU A 43 5.28 -11.08 -15.39
C GLU A 43 6.38 -10.46 -16.25
N SER A 44 6.17 -9.25 -16.77
CA SER A 44 7.10 -8.58 -17.68
C SER A 44 8.33 -7.92 -17.02
N GLY A 45 8.41 -7.93 -15.69
CA GLY A 45 9.43 -7.17 -14.95
C GLY A 45 9.06 -5.70 -14.71
N ALA A 46 7.85 -5.26 -15.07
CA ALA A 46 7.38 -3.90 -14.80
C ALA A 46 7.33 -3.56 -13.31
N ILE A 47 6.96 -4.52 -12.45
CA ILE A 47 6.79 -4.27 -11.01
C ILE A 47 8.09 -3.77 -10.36
N PRO A 48 9.25 -4.47 -10.48
CA PRO A 48 10.53 -3.94 -9.97
C PRO A 48 10.89 -2.55 -10.49
N ALA A 49 10.66 -2.28 -11.78
CA ALA A 49 10.97 -0.99 -12.38
C ALA A 49 10.08 0.14 -11.82
N LEU A 50 8.80 -0.14 -11.61
CA LEU A 50 7.86 0.78 -10.95
C LEU A 50 8.21 1.00 -9.47
N VAL A 51 8.66 -0.04 -8.74
CA VAL A 51 9.13 0.11 -7.36
C VAL A 51 10.35 1.03 -7.30
N ASN A 52 11.29 0.90 -8.24
CA ASN A 52 12.43 1.82 -8.34
C ASN A 52 11.98 3.26 -8.60
N LEU A 53 11.00 3.47 -9.47
CA LEU A 53 10.44 4.80 -9.74
C LEU A 53 9.69 5.38 -8.52
N LEU A 54 9.01 4.55 -7.72
CA LEU A 54 8.40 4.95 -6.46
C LEU A 54 9.43 5.40 -5.42
N GLU A 55 10.61 4.78 -5.39
CA GLU A 55 11.67 5.13 -4.45
C GLU A 55 12.47 6.36 -4.91
N ASN A 56 12.86 6.40 -6.19
CA ASN A 56 13.86 7.33 -6.72
C ASN A 56 13.32 8.33 -7.76
N GLY A 57 12.03 8.29 -8.06
CA GLY A 57 11.40 9.19 -9.04
C GLY A 57 11.16 10.61 -8.52
N SER A 58 10.78 11.48 -9.46
CA SER A 58 10.22 12.81 -9.15
C SER A 58 8.91 12.69 -8.36
N VAL A 59 8.35 13.81 -7.89
CA VAL A 59 7.01 13.82 -7.27
C VAL A 59 5.95 13.21 -8.22
N ARG A 60 6.02 13.53 -9.51
CA ARG A 60 5.13 12.96 -10.53
C ARG A 60 5.44 11.49 -10.77
N GLY A 61 6.71 11.11 -10.87
CA GLY A 61 7.12 9.71 -11.06
C GLY A 61 6.67 8.81 -9.93
N LYS A 62 6.81 9.25 -8.68
CA LYS A 62 6.31 8.54 -7.50
C LYS A 62 4.79 8.35 -7.55
N LYS A 63 4.08 9.39 -8.01
CA LYS A 63 2.63 9.34 -8.17
C LYS A 63 2.20 8.33 -9.23
N ASP A 64 2.75 8.45 -10.43
CA ASP A 64 2.38 7.58 -11.55
C ASP A 64 2.76 6.12 -11.24
N ALA A 65 3.90 5.91 -10.59
CA ALA A 65 4.32 4.59 -10.11
C ALA A 65 3.37 4.00 -9.07
N ALA A 66 2.98 4.79 -8.05
CA ALA A 66 2.06 4.33 -7.01
C ALA A 66 0.70 3.93 -7.59
N THR A 67 0.15 4.72 -8.52
CA THR A 67 -1.12 4.42 -9.18
C THR A 67 -1.04 3.15 -10.05
N ALA A 68 0.03 2.99 -10.83
CA ALA A 68 0.25 1.77 -11.61
C ALA A 68 0.39 0.53 -10.71
N LEU A 69 1.18 0.63 -9.64
CA LEU A 69 1.39 -0.46 -8.68
C LEU A 69 0.09 -0.83 -7.94
N PHE A 70 -0.75 0.15 -7.58
CA PHE A 70 -2.06 -0.09 -6.99
C PHE A 70 -2.97 -0.91 -7.90
N SER A 71 -3.07 -0.52 -9.18
CA SER A 71 -3.86 -1.26 -10.16
C SER A 71 -3.32 -2.69 -10.35
N LEU A 72 -2.01 -2.86 -10.53
CA LEU A 72 -1.39 -4.16 -10.70
C LEU A 72 -1.57 -5.08 -9.49
N CYS A 73 -1.41 -4.55 -8.26
CA CYS A 73 -1.51 -5.31 -7.02
C CYS A 73 -2.96 -5.62 -6.61
N SER A 74 -3.97 -5.12 -7.32
CA SER A 74 -5.35 -5.60 -7.16
C SER A 74 -5.48 -7.09 -7.54
N TYR A 75 -4.59 -7.60 -8.40
CA TYR A 75 -4.42 -9.02 -8.69
C TYR A 75 -3.52 -9.70 -7.65
N GLN A 76 -3.92 -10.86 -7.11
CA GLN A 76 -3.31 -11.45 -5.90
C GLN A 76 -1.85 -11.86 -6.11
N GLU A 77 -1.53 -12.44 -7.24
CA GLU A 77 -0.22 -12.96 -7.61
C GLU A 77 0.80 -11.82 -7.75
N ASN A 78 0.33 -10.64 -8.19
CA ASN A 78 1.16 -9.44 -8.30
C ASN A 78 1.56 -8.87 -6.93
N LYS A 79 0.78 -9.12 -5.87
CA LYS A 79 1.17 -8.69 -4.51
C LYS A 79 2.46 -9.35 -4.08
N GLY A 80 2.59 -10.66 -4.27
CA GLY A 80 3.82 -11.40 -3.95
C GLY A 80 5.01 -10.91 -4.80
N ARG A 81 4.78 -10.64 -6.09
CA ARG A 81 5.81 -10.04 -6.97
C ARG A 81 6.27 -8.67 -6.46
N ALA A 82 5.34 -7.81 -6.04
CA ALA A 82 5.66 -6.49 -5.50
C ALA A 82 6.41 -6.56 -4.17
N VAL A 83 6.03 -7.47 -3.27
CA VAL A 83 6.74 -7.71 -2.01
C VAL A 83 8.17 -8.17 -2.27
N ARG A 84 8.38 -9.14 -3.15
CA ARG A 84 9.72 -9.63 -3.54
C ARG A 84 10.55 -8.55 -4.25
N ALA A 85 9.92 -7.61 -4.94
CA ALA A 85 10.56 -6.44 -5.51
C ALA A 85 10.91 -5.35 -4.48
N GLY A 86 10.61 -5.56 -3.18
CA GLY A 86 11.00 -4.65 -2.10
C GLY A 86 10.06 -3.46 -1.86
N ILE A 87 8.83 -3.49 -2.39
CA ILE A 87 7.90 -2.35 -2.37
C ILE A 87 7.58 -1.80 -0.96
N VAL A 88 7.64 -2.65 0.07
CA VAL A 88 7.19 -2.28 1.42
C VAL A 88 8.06 -1.19 2.03
N LYS A 89 9.38 -1.24 1.83
CA LYS A 89 10.31 -0.28 2.43
C LYS A 89 10.08 1.15 1.91
N PRO A 90 10.00 1.41 0.57
CA PRO A 90 9.63 2.72 0.05
C PRO A 90 8.27 3.22 0.56
N LEU A 91 7.27 2.34 0.68
CA LEU A 91 5.95 2.73 1.16
C LEU A 91 5.96 3.15 2.63
N VAL A 92 6.64 2.39 3.50
CA VAL A 92 6.76 2.76 4.91
C VAL A 92 7.57 4.05 5.08
N LYS A 93 8.63 4.23 4.29
CA LYS A 93 9.40 5.48 4.23
C LYS A 93 8.51 6.68 3.88
N ILE A 94 7.60 6.51 2.92
CA ILE A 94 6.63 7.56 2.57
C ILE A 94 5.75 7.93 3.76
N LEU A 95 5.24 6.95 4.52
CA LEU A 95 4.40 7.23 5.68
C LEU A 95 5.12 8.02 6.78
N THR A 96 6.44 7.84 6.93
CA THR A 96 7.22 8.42 8.03
C THR A 96 7.92 9.72 7.68
N GLU A 97 8.35 9.90 6.42
CA GLU A 97 9.23 11.00 6.03
C GLU A 97 8.55 12.10 5.20
N TYR A 98 7.36 11.84 4.64
CA TYR A 98 6.68 12.79 3.76
C TYR A 98 5.52 13.50 4.46
N SER A 99 5.47 14.82 4.34
CA SER A 99 4.39 15.64 4.92
C SER A 99 3.17 15.77 3.99
N SER A 100 3.35 15.56 2.69
CA SER A 100 2.27 15.66 1.70
C SER A 100 1.23 14.57 1.93
N GLN A 101 0.02 14.95 2.30
CA GLN A 101 -1.06 13.99 2.57
C GLN A 101 -1.40 13.17 1.33
N TRP A 102 -1.33 13.77 0.13
CA TRP A 102 -1.58 13.05 -1.12
C TRP A 102 -0.72 11.78 -1.26
N ILE A 103 0.60 11.87 -1.04
CA ILE A 103 1.50 10.73 -1.25
C ILE A 103 1.38 9.69 -0.13
N VAL A 104 1.13 10.16 1.10
CA VAL A 104 0.85 9.29 2.26
C VAL A 104 -0.42 8.49 2.01
N ASN A 105 -1.47 9.10 1.45
CA ASN A 105 -2.74 8.44 1.15
C ASN A 105 -2.56 7.32 0.12
N GLU A 106 -1.80 7.58 -0.95
CA GLU A 106 -1.56 6.56 -1.97
C GLU A 106 -0.68 5.43 -1.45
N ALA A 107 0.37 5.75 -0.68
CA ALA A 107 1.21 4.72 -0.07
C ALA A 107 0.41 3.83 0.89
N LEU A 108 -0.47 4.43 1.68
CA LEU A 108 -1.31 3.72 2.64
C LEU A 108 -2.39 2.87 1.94
N ALA A 109 -2.97 3.35 0.84
CA ALA A 109 -3.90 2.59 0.02
C ALA A 109 -3.22 1.36 -0.60
N LEU A 110 -1.99 1.52 -1.12
CA LEU A 110 -1.20 0.42 -1.67
C LEU A 110 -0.78 -0.60 -0.60
N LEU A 111 -0.33 -0.14 0.58
CA LEU A 111 -0.06 -1.03 1.72
C LEU A 111 -1.31 -1.82 2.16
N SER A 112 -2.49 -1.18 2.14
CA SER A 112 -3.77 -1.82 2.46
C SER A 112 -4.13 -2.94 1.47
N VAL A 113 -3.88 -2.74 0.18
CA VAL A 113 -4.05 -3.77 -0.85
C VAL A 113 -3.07 -4.93 -0.63
N LEU A 114 -1.80 -4.62 -0.35
CA LEU A 114 -0.74 -5.60 -0.11
C LEU A 114 -0.97 -6.41 1.17
N ALA A 115 -1.50 -5.81 2.24
CA ALA A 115 -1.73 -6.47 3.54
C ALA A 115 -2.66 -7.70 3.47
N GLY A 116 -3.39 -7.89 2.37
CA GLY A 116 -4.11 -9.15 2.11
C GLY A 116 -3.18 -10.36 1.84
N ASN A 117 -1.91 -10.13 1.51
CA ASN A 117 -0.90 -11.16 1.28
C ASN A 117 -0.08 -11.43 2.58
N GLN A 118 0.31 -12.69 2.83
CA GLN A 118 1.05 -13.06 4.04
C GLN A 118 2.50 -12.55 4.07
N GLU A 119 3.21 -12.64 2.95
CA GLU A 119 4.58 -12.12 2.82
C GLU A 119 4.59 -10.61 3.06
N ALA A 120 3.63 -9.89 2.47
CA ALA A 120 3.47 -8.45 2.70
C ALA A 120 3.30 -8.11 4.19
N ARG A 121 2.46 -8.85 4.92
CA ARG A 121 2.25 -8.62 6.36
C ARG A 121 3.53 -8.82 7.17
N ALA A 122 4.31 -9.83 6.84
CA ALA A 122 5.60 -10.06 7.49
C ALA A 122 6.57 -8.91 7.23
N GLU A 123 6.68 -8.44 5.98
CA GLU A 123 7.56 -7.32 5.63
C GLU A 123 7.10 -5.99 6.22
N ILE A 124 5.79 -5.71 6.25
CA ILE A 124 5.23 -4.49 6.89
C ILE A 124 5.58 -4.46 8.38
N PHE A 125 5.50 -5.62 9.06
CA PHE A 125 5.89 -5.73 10.45
C PHE A 125 7.39 -5.52 10.65
N LYS A 126 8.24 -6.17 9.84
CA LYS A 126 9.71 -5.99 9.89
C LYS A 126 10.13 -4.55 9.64
N ALA A 127 9.41 -3.84 8.77
CA ALA A 127 9.62 -2.42 8.48
C ALA A 127 9.18 -1.49 9.62
N LYS A 128 8.73 -2.02 10.78
CA LYS A 128 8.30 -1.25 11.96
C LYS A 128 7.21 -0.22 11.66
N ALA A 129 6.28 -0.55 10.76
CA ALA A 129 5.23 0.37 10.30
C ALA A 129 4.15 0.70 11.35
N ILE A 130 4.05 -0.07 12.45
CA ILE A 130 2.92 0.03 13.40
C ILE A 130 2.73 1.46 13.97
N PRO A 131 3.76 2.16 14.48
CA PRO A 131 3.57 3.53 14.98
C PRO A 131 3.02 4.48 13.91
N ALA A 132 3.62 4.47 12.70
CA ALA A 132 3.15 5.30 11.59
C ALA A 132 1.69 4.99 11.19
N LEU A 133 1.30 3.71 11.22
CA LEU A 133 -0.09 3.31 10.96
C LEU A 133 -1.05 3.83 12.03
N VAL A 134 -0.64 3.84 13.31
CA VAL A 134 -1.46 4.43 14.39
C VAL A 134 -1.55 5.95 14.23
N ASP A 135 -0.48 6.62 13.82
CA ASP A 135 -0.50 8.05 13.51
C ASP A 135 -1.47 8.35 12.35
N CYS A 136 -1.50 7.50 11.32
CA CYS A 136 -2.45 7.61 10.20
C CYS A 136 -3.92 7.48 10.63
N LEU A 137 -4.24 6.81 11.75
CA LEU A 137 -5.61 6.77 12.29
C LEU A 137 -6.10 8.14 12.77
N HIS A 138 -5.18 9.06 13.09
CA HIS A 138 -5.51 10.41 13.54
C HIS A 138 -5.68 11.40 12.38
N LYS A 139 -5.35 10.99 11.15
CA LYS A 139 -5.42 11.83 9.94
C LYS A 139 -6.83 11.80 9.33
N GLU A 140 -6.94 12.09 8.03
CA GLU A 140 -8.22 12.17 7.30
C GLU A 140 -8.94 10.81 7.16
N PRO A 141 -10.26 10.78 6.90
CA PRO A 141 -11.06 9.55 6.92
C PRO A 141 -10.54 8.41 6.04
N ARG A 142 -10.08 8.70 4.82
CA ARG A 142 -9.52 7.69 3.90
C ARG A 142 -8.29 7.00 4.49
N ASN A 143 -7.47 7.75 5.22
CA ASN A 143 -6.30 7.19 5.91
C ASN A 143 -6.70 6.32 7.09
N ARG A 144 -7.69 6.75 7.86
CA ARG A 144 -8.18 5.95 9.01
C ARG A 144 -8.66 4.57 8.57
N GLU A 145 -9.42 4.49 7.49
CA GLU A 145 -9.93 3.21 6.97
C GLU A 145 -8.78 2.27 6.55
N ASN A 146 -7.83 2.77 5.76
CA ASN A 146 -6.70 1.96 5.29
C ASN A 146 -5.77 1.57 6.44
N ALA A 147 -5.46 2.49 7.35
CA ALA A 147 -4.66 2.19 8.54
C ALA A 147 -5.32 1.13 9.43
N ALA A 148 -6.61 1.28 9.73
CA ALA A 148 -7.37 0.31 10.52
C ALA A 148 -7.40 -1.08 9.84
N ALA A 149 -7.50 -1.11 8.51
CA ALA A 149 -7.42 -2.36 7.75
C ALA A 149 -6.08 -3.06 7.90
N ILE A 150 -4.98 -2.34 7.73
CA ILE A 150 -3.63 -2.90 7.84
C ILE A 150 -3.39 -3.37 9.28
N LEU A 151 -3.72 -2.55 10.27
CA LEU A 151 -3.57 -2.90 11.69
C LEU A 151 -4.37 -4.16 12.05
N LEU A 152 -5.61 -4.29 11.56
CA LEU A 152 -6.41 -5.50 11.75
C LEU A 152 -5.72 -6.74 11.13
N PHE A 153 -5.18 -6.62 9.92
CA PHE A 153 -4.45 -7.72 9.28
C PHE A 153 -3.19 -8.15 10.05
N LEU A 154 -2.49 -7.19 10.67
CA LEU A 154 -1.25 -7.45 11.41
C LEU A 154 -1.50 -7.98 12.83
N CYS A 155 -2.59 -7.53 13.49
CA CYS A 155 -2.78 -7.74 14.92
C CYS A 155 -3.83 -8.82 15.26
N LYS A 156 -4.72 -9.22 14.33
CA LYS A 156 -5.88 -10.08 14.62
C LYS A 156 -5.63 -11.43 15.31
N ARG A 157 -4.38 -11.89 15.35
CA ARG A 157 -3.98 -13.17 15.98
C ARG A 157 -2.76 -12.99 16.89
N ASP A 158 -2.51 -11.78 17.36
CA ASP A 158 -1.31 -11.44 18.11
C ASP A 158 -1.64 -10.45 19.23
N THR A 159 -1.88 -10.99 20.43
CA THR A 159 -2.22 -10.23 21.64
C THR A 159 -1.16 -9.20 21.99
N LYS A 160 0.14 -9.49 21.77
CA LYS A 160 1.22 -8.53 22.06
C LYS A 160 1.13 -7.32 21.14
N LYS A 161 0.85 -7.53 19.84
CA LYS A 161 0.62 -6.43 18.90
C LYS A 161 -0.65 -5.63 19.24
N LEU A 162 -1.73 -6.30 19.66
CA LEU A 162 -2.96 -5.62 20.11
C LEU A 162 -2.69 -4.70 21.31
N ILE A 163 -2.02 -5.21 22.35
CA ILE A 163 -1.62 -4.39 23.50
C ILE A 163 -0.74 -3.21 23.05
N SER A 164 0.20 -3.44 22.14
CA SER A 164 1.08 -2.40 21.61
C SER A 164 0.31 -1.27 20.93
N ILE A 165 -0.64 -1.56 20.04
CA ILE A 165 -1.40 -0.51 19.35
C ILE A 165 -2.36 0.21 20.31
N GLY A 166 -2.87 -0.49 21.33
CA GLY A 166 -3.64 0.13 22.41
C GLY A 166 -2.83 1.17 23.17
N LYS A 167 -1.59 0.82 23.57
CA LYS A 167 -0.64 1.74 24.22
C LYS A 167 -0.23 2.91 23.35
N LEU A 168 -0.19 2.72 22.02
CA LEU A 168 0.08 3.78 21.05
C LEU A 168 -1.14 4.70 20.81
N GLY A 169 -2.27 4.48 21.48
CA GLY A 169 -3.43 5.36 21.40
C GLY A 169 -4.41 5.05 20.27
N ALA A 170 -4.39 3.84 19.70
CA ALA A 170 -5.30 3.48 18.60
C ALA A 170 -6.80 3.49 18.97
N VAL A 171 -7.14 3.37 20.26
CA VAL A 171 -8.53 3.16 20.72
C VAL A 171 -9.46 4.32 20.35
N VAL A 172 -9.08 5.56 20.65
CA VAL A 172 -9.91 6.75 20.40
C VAL A 172 -10.24 6.96 18.92
N PRO A 173 -9.26 6.99 17.99
CA PRO A 173 -9.58 7.15 16.57
C PRO A 173 -10.34 5.96 16.00
N LEU A 174 -10.14 4.73 16.51
CA LEU A 174 -10.95 3.57 16.11
C LEU A 174 -12.40 3.69 16.58
N MET A 175 -12.65 4.19 17.80
CA MET A 175 -14.01 4.48 18.27
C MET A 175 -14.70 5.52 17.38
N LYS A 176 -13.99 6.58 17.00
CA LYS A 176 -14.50 7.58 16.05
C LYS A 176 -14.86 6.93 14.72
N LEU A 177 -13.93 6.20 14.12
CA LEU A 177 -14.10 5.50 12.85
C LEU A 177 -15.27 4.50 12.87
N SER A 178 -15.52 3.87 14.01
CA SER A 178 -16.66 2.94 14.20
C SER A 178 -18.04 3.60 14.13
N ARG A 179 -18.08 4.93 14.29
CA ARG A 179 -19.29 5.76 14.27
C ARG A 179 -19.43 6.52 12.94
N ASP A 180 -18.37 7.16 12.47
CA ASP A 180 -18.39 8.10 11.34
C ASP A 180 -17.79 7.55 10.02
N GLY A 181 -17.23 6.34 10.03
CA GLY A 181 -16.60 5.75 8.84
C GLY A 181 -17.57 5.21 7.79
N THR A 182 -17.04 4.76 6.66
CA THR A 182 -17.78 3.94 5.68
C THR A 182 -18.24 2.62 6.33
N GLU A 183 -19.21 1.92 5.76
CA GLU A 183 -19.64 0.61 6.30
C GLU A 183 -18.51 -0.42 6.35
N ARG A 184 -17.54 -0.32 5.45
CA ARG A 184 -16.31 -1.13 5.50
C ARG A 184 -15.41 -0.70 6.65
N ALA A 185 -15.19 0.61 6.83
CA ALA A 185 -14.39 1.14 7.92
C ALA A 185 -14.98 0.83 9.29
N LYS A 186 -16.30 1.04 9.47
CA LYS A 186 -17.02 0.74 10.71
C LYS A 186 -16.86 -0.71 11.13
N ARG A 187 -17.05 -1.65 10.20
CA ARG A 187 -16.86 -3.09 10.46
C ARG A 187 -15.44 -3.39 10.95
N LYS A 188 -14.43 -2.90 10.23
CA LYS A 188 -13.01 -3.13 10.59
C LYS A 188 -12.65 -2.50 11.94
N ALA A 189 -13.11 -1.29 12.19
CA ALA A 189 -12.89 -0.58 13.45
C ALA A 189 -13.52 -1.34 14.63
N LYS A 190 -14.78 -1.77 14.50
CA LYS A 190 -15.48 -2.56 15.52
C LYS A 190 -14.76 -3.88 15.80
N SER A 191 -14.36 -4.63 14.77
CA SER A 191 -13.59 -5.85 14.96
C SER A 191 -12.26 -5.61 15.67
N LEU A 192 -11.53 -4.55 15.33
CA LEU A 192 -10.26 -4.25 15.98
C LEU A 192 -10.46 -3.79 17.44
N LEU A 193 -11.49 -3.01 17.74
CA LEU A 193 -11.85 -2.61 19.10
C LEU A 193 -12.25 -3.81 19.98
N GLU A 194 -13.00 -4.75 19.43
CA GLU A 194 -13.38 -5.98 20.13
C GLU A 194 -12.13 -6.80 20.50
N LEU A 195 -11.21 -6.98 19.55
CA LEU A 195 -9.93 -7.66 19.80
C LEU A 195 -9.07 -6.93 20.83
N LEU A 196 -9.05 -5.59 20.80
CA LEU A 196 -8.34 -4.78 21.80
C LEU A 196 -8.91 -4.95 23.20
N ARG A 197 -10.24 -5.03 23.33
CA ARG A 197 -10.92 -5.29 24.60
C ARG A 197 -10.61 -6.68 25.15
N GLN A 198 -10.51 -7.69 24.27
CA GLN A 198 -10.17 -9.07 24.67
C GLN A 198 -8.69 -9.22 25.05
N ALA A 199 -7.83 -8.32 24.60
CA ALA A 199 -6.39 -8.35 24.85
C ALA A 199 -5.93 -7.52 26.07
N ALA A 200 -6.82 -6.70 26.63
CA ALA A 200 -6.58 -5.84 27.79
C ALA A 200 -6.88 -6.60 29.09
#